data_AF-A0A946MXA9-F1
#
_entry.id   AF-A0A946MXA9-F1
#
_cell.length_a   1.000
_cell.length_b   1.000
_cell.length_c   1.000
_cell.angle_alpha   90.00
_cell.angle_beta   90.00
_cell.angle_gamma   90.00
#
_symmetry.space_group_name_H-M   'P 1'
#
loop_
_entity.id
_entity.type
_entity.pdbx_description
1 polymer ?
#
loop_
_entity_poly.entity_id
_entity_poly.type
_entity_poly.pdbx_seq_one_letter_code
_entity_poly.pdbx_strand_id
1 'polypeptide(L)'
;FLETPVRTNEPLLLDALNNIREGNVSSSVIEFLQSRTVPPSDSFDGTRLFPHRATADRYNHQRLDMLPGRENIFPTSYEGRNVSIEQLKRQCPIAEELHIKIGALVMLRKNDTSFPYQYVNGTLGTVMALSNEALTLKLLSGKTIDIERTTFSLINGNGEEQASAYNFPVTLAWASTIHKAQGASIDSLMISLTRLWESGHAYVALSRARSVEGLFIEQWDERSIFIDPLVQDFYNVIRMEWEAISATLPDTNPNLSTETRSKPIKKKRAAKGGNHKKTLPLLEQKVPLDKISKQLEWKEDTIIGHIEKLLLEKVPIDIEYLRPEEYQFEQIAGAFYQHGMDTLKPIYDACNGEYSYSEVKLVKLFLEKEEGARF
;
A
#
# COMPACT_ATOMS: atom_id res chain seq x y z
N PHE A 1 16.83 14.70 5.36
CA PHE A 1 16.96 13.27 5.72
C PHE A 1 15.63 12.84 6.33
N LEU A 2 15.06 11.67 6.00
CA LEU A 2 13.87 11.17 6.71
C LEU A 2 14.31 10.16 7.76
N GLU A 3 13.96 10.41 9.02
CA GLU A 3 14.40 9.60 10.16
C GLU A 3 13.31 8.69 10.72
N THR A 4 12.03 9.05 10.54
CA THR A 4 10.91 8.31 11.11
C THR A 4 10.43 7.22 10.14
N PRO A 5 10.64 5.94 10.46
CA PRO A 5 10.06 4.84 9.70
C PRO A 5 8.54 4.81 9.92
N VAL A 6 7.76 4.63 8.84
CA VAL A 6 6.29 4.55 8.91
C VAL A 6 5.77 3.11 8.74
N ARG A 7 6.57 2.21 8.15
CA ARG A 7 6.15 0.82 7.85
C ARG A 7 5.98 -0.03 9.10
N THR A 8 6.88 0.11 10.06
CA THR A 8 6.85 -0.61 11.32
C THR A 8 7.22 0.34 12.45
N ASN A 9 6.56 0.16 13.60
CA ASN A 9 6.77 0.95 14.80
C ASN A 9 7.32 0.09 15.96
N GLU A 10 7.72 -1.15 15.68
CA GLU A 10 8.19 -2.08 16.69
C GLU A 10 9.69 -1.86 16.97
N PRO A 11 10.06 -1.47 18.21
CA PRO A 11 11.44 -1.10 18.51
C PRO A 11 12.46 -2.19 18.21
N LEU A 12 12.09 -3.45 18.47
CA LEU A 12 12.95 -4.61 18.27
C LEU A 12 13.23 -4.89 16.78
N LEU A 13 12.22 -4.76 15.92
CA LEU A 13 12.42 -4.88 14.47
C LEU A 13 13.21 -3.70 13.92
N LEU A 14 12.92 -2.48 14.38
CA LEU A 14 13.61 -1.27 13.94
C LEU A 14 15.10 -1.30 14.30
N ASP A 15 15.43 -1.70 15.52
CA ASP A 15 16.83 -1.84 15.96
C ASP A 15 17.58 -2.85 15.08
N ALA A 16 17.00 -4.04 14.88
CA ALA A 16 17.60 -5.05 14.00
C ALA A 16 17.77 -4.54 12.56
N LEU A 17 16.74 -3.89 11.99
CA LEU A 17 16.79 -3.35 10.63
C LEU A 17 17.84 -2.25 10.47
N ASN A 18 18.00 -1.37 11.46
CA ASN A 18 19.01 -0.31 11.43
C ASN A 18 20.44 -0.88 11.48
N ASN A 19 20.69 -1.86 12.35
CA ASN A 19 21.98 -2.53 12.40
C ASN A 19 22.29 -3.25 11.08
N ILE A 20 21.33 -4.02 10.56
CA ILE A 20 21.47 -4.74 9.29
C ILE A 20 21.67 -3.77 8.11
N ARG A 21 21.02 -2.60 8.13
CA ARG A 21 21.18 -1.56 7.12
C ARG A 21 22.62 -1.05 7.04
N GLU A 22 23.27 -0.88 8.19
CA GLU A 22 24.67 -0.45 8.31
C GLU A 22 25.66 -1.62 8.14
N GLY A 23 25.18 -2.84 7.86
CA GLY A 23 26.01 -4.04 7.76
C GLY A 23 26.52 -4.56 9.11
N ASN A 24 25.95 -4.09 10.23
CA ASN A 24 26.35 -4.50 11.58
C ASN A 24 25.63 -5.78 11.99
N VAL A 25 26.40 -6.83 12.29
CA VAL A 25 25.89 -8.12 12.81
C VAL A 25 26.27 -8.26 14.27
N SER A 26 25.60 -7.49 15.14
CA SER A 26 25.79 -7.55 16.59
C SER A 26 25.16 -8.81 17.19
N SER A 27 25.50 -9.15 18.45
CA SER A 27 24.85 -10.25 19.17
C SER A 27 23.33 -10.09 19.24
N SER A 28 22.82 -8.87 19.39
CA SER A 28 21.36 -8.61 19.40
C SER A 28 20.71 -8.90 18.05
N VAL A 29 21.39 -8.59 16.94
CA VAL A 29 20.91 -8.95 15.59
C VAL A 29 20.90 -10.45 15.40
N ILE A 30 21.95 -11.15 15.82
CA ILE A 30 22.03 -12.61 15.74
C ILE A 30 20.90 -13.25 16.54
N GLU A 31 20.70 -12.85 17.79
CA GLU A 31 19.62 -13.32 18.65
C GLU A 31 18.25 -13.05 18.03
N PHE A 32 18.05 -11.85 17.44
CA PHE A 32 16.84 -11.51 16.72
C PHE A 32 16.59 -12.45 15.53
N LEU A 33 17.58 -12.60 14.63
CA LEU A 33 17.45 -13.45 13.44
C LEU A 33 17.19 -14.91 13.84
N GLN A 34 17.88 -15.42 14.88
CA GLN A 34 17.66 -16.75 15.44
C GLN A 34 16.25 -16.89 16.01
N SER A 35 15.75 -15.92 16.77
CA SER A 35 14.40 -15.95 17.35
C SER A 35 13.29 -16.00 16.29
N ARG A 36 13.58 -15.51 15.08
CA ARG A 36 12.67 -15.53 13.92
C ARG A 36 12.94 -16.68 12.96
N THR A 37 13.98 -17.49 13.24
CA THR A 37 14.32 -18.63 12.40
C THR A 37 13.35 -19.77 12.68
N VAL A 38 12.69 -20.27 11.63
CA VAL A 38 11.77 -21.39 11.69
C VAL A 38 12.22 -22.49 10.74
N PRO A 39 11.91 -23.76 11.04
CA PRO A 39 12.23 -24.86 10.14
C PRO A 39 11.64 -24.61 8.73
N PRO A 40 12.34 -25.02 7.66
CA PRO A 40 11.80 -24.94 6.30
C PRO A 40 10.45 -25.65 6.24
N SER A 41 9.45 -24.96 5.68
CA SER A 41 8.12 -25.51 5.48
C SER A 41 7.74 -25.47 4.01
N ASP A 42 7.13 -26.56 3.55
CA ASP A 42 6.55 -26.66 2.22
C ASP A 42 5.23 -25.86 2.10
N SER A 43 4.57 -25.62 3.24
CA SER A 43 3.36 -24.80 3.33
C SER A 43 3.57 -23.62 4.28
N PHE A 44 3.54 -22.41 3.72
CA PHE A 44 3.54 -21.15 4.46
C PHE A 44 2.29 -20.34 4.08
N ASP A 45 1.55 -19.86 5.08
CA ASP A 45 0.40 -18.98 4.86
C ASP A 45 0.86 -17.52 4.86
N GLY A 46 1.41 -17.10 3.72
CA GLY A 46 1.99 -15.79 3.50
C GLY A 46 2.86 -15.77 2.24
N THR A 47 3.50 -14.62 1.99
CA THR A 47 4.39 -14.46 0.83
C THR A 47 5.80 -14.92 1.18
N ARG A 48 6.40 -15.73 0.30
CA ARG A 48 7.81 -16.14 0.43
C ARG A 48 8.71 -15.35 -0.52
N LEU A 49 9.81 -14.80 -0.01
CA LEU A 49 10.77 -14.07 -0.83
C LEU A 49 12.02 -14.88 -1.11
N PHE A 50 12.43 -14.88 -2.37
CA PHE A 50 13.65 -15.53 -2.83
C PHE A 50 14.57 -14.54 -3.54
N PRO A 51 15.89 -14.77 -3.53
CA PRO A 51 16.83 -13.95 -4.29
C PRO A 51 16.71 -14.16 -5.81
N HIS A 52 16.38 -15.39 -6.24
CA HIS A 52 16.31 -15.74 -7.67
C HIS A 52 14.88 -16.02 -8.13
N ARG A 53 14.52 -15.50 -9.31
CA ARG A 53 13.22 -15.73 -9.98
C ARG A 53 12.92 -17.22 -10.16
N ALA A 54 13.88 -18.01 -10.64
CA ALA A 54 13.69 -19.44 -10.86
C ALA A 54 13.30 -20.20 -9.58
N THR A 55 13.79 -19.76 -8.41
CA THR A 55 13.43 -20.38 -7.13
C THR A 55 12.02 -19.99 -6.70
N ALA A 56 11.63 -18.73 -6.87
CA ALA A 56 10.28 -18.27 -6.61
C ALA A 56 9.25 -18.96 -7.51
N ASP A 57 9.54 -19.07 -8.81
CA ASP A 57 8.67 -19.71 -9.79
C ASP A 57 8.51 -21.22 -9.46
N ARG A 58 9.60 -21.92 -9.12
CA ARG A 58 9.54 -23.32 -8.68
C ARG A 58 8.65 -23.51 -7.44
N TYR A 59 8.80 -22.66 -6.42
CA TYR A 59 7.96 -22.74 -5.22
C TYR A 59 6.49 -22.45 -5.52
N ASN A 60 6.22 -21.48 -6.41
CA ASN A 60 4.87 -21.19 -6.86
C ASN A 60 4.22 -22.41 -7.53
N HIS A 61 4.93 -23.11 -8.42
CA HIS A 61 4.43 -24.34 -9.04
C HIS A 61 4.25 -25.47 -8.02
N GLN A 62 5.20 -25.67 -7.11
CA GLN A 62 5.07 -26.65 -6.02
C GLN A 62 3.79 -26.40 -5.19
N ARG A 63 3.49 -25.13 -4.87
CA ARG A 63 2.27 -24.76 -4.14
C ARG A 63 1.00 -24.97 -4.97
N LEU A 64 1.06 -24.75 -6.28
CA LEU A 64 -0.04 -25.08 -7.18
C LEU A 64 -0.29 -26.59 -7.24
N ASP A 65 0.76 -27.41 -7.27
CA ASP A 65 0.67 -28.87 -7.33
C ASP A 65 -0.02 -29.44 -6.07
N MET A 66 0.27 -28.84 -4.91
CA MET A 66 -0.37 -29.19 -3.63
C MET A 66 -1.86 -28.85 -3.54
N LEU A 67 -2.36 -27.95 -4.40
CA LEU A 67 -3.79 -27.64 -4.40
C LEU A 67 -4.61 -28.80 -4.97
N PRO A 68 -5.75 -29.13 -4.35
CA PRO A 68 -6.69 -30.10 -4.91
C PRO A 68 -7.33 -29.56 -6.20
N GLY A 69 -7.91 -30.47 -6.97
CA GLY A 69 -8.64 -30.12 -8.19
C GLY A 69 -7.79 -30.18 -9.46
N ARG A 70 -8.47 -29.98 -10.59
CA ARG A 70 -7.87 -30.09 -11.92
C ARG A 70 -7.06 -28.85 -12.25
N GLU A 71 -5.84 -29.07 -12.70
CA GLU A 71 -4.99 -28.02 -13.29
C GLU A 71 -5.52 -27.63 -14.67
N ASN A 72 -5.59 -26.32 -14.91
CA ASN A 72 -5.91 -25.73 -16.20
C ASN A 72 -4.67 -25.02 -16.71
N ILE A 73 -4.36 -25.23 -17.98
CA ILE A 73 -3.19 -24.66 -18.64
C ILE A 73 -3.71 -23.75 -19.74
N PHE A 74 -3.29 -22.48 -19.70
CA PHE A 74 -3.62 -21.48 -20.69
C PHE A 74 -2.35 -21.02 -21.40
N PRO A 75 -2.07 -21.55 -22.61
CA PRO A 75 -0.95 -21.09 -23.42
C PRO A 75 -1.15 -19.61 -23.78
N THR A 76 -0.07 -18.83 -23.72
CA THR A 76 -0.07 -17.44 -24.16
C THR A 76 0.01 -17.40 -25.69
N SER A 77 -0.96 -16.74 -26.32
CA SER A 77 -0.94 -16.51 -27.77
C SER A 77 -0.01 -15.35 -28.09
N TYR A 78 0.92 -15.54 -29.02
CA TYR A 78 1.86 -14.51 -29.45
C TYR A 78 1.62 -14.12 -30.91
N GLU A 79 1.68 -12.83 -31.21
CA GLU A 79 1.62 -12.28 -32.57
C GLU A 79 2.81 -11.34 -32.81
N GLY A 80 3.29 -11.26 -34.05
CA GLY A 80 4.42 -10.41 -34.45
C GLY A 80 5.58 -11.17 -35.10
N ARG A 81 6.70 -10.48 -35.32
CA ARG A 81 7.92 -11.11 -35.88
C ARG A 81 8.61 -11.97 -34.83
N ASN A 82 9.18 -13.11 -35.22
CA ASN A 82 9.87 -14.04 -34.29
C ASN A 82 10.89 -13.36 -33.37
N VAL A 83 11.71 -12.45 -33.89
CA VAL A 83 12.70 -11.71 -33.08
C VAL A 83 12.01 -10.86 -32.00
N SER A 84 10.92 -10.19 -32.35
CA SER A 84 10.13 -9.36 -31.44
C SER A 84 9.34 -10.19 -30.43
N ILE A 85 8.86 -11.38 -30.82
CA ILE A 85 8.21 -12.33 -29.91
C ILE A 85 9.21 -12.85 -28.86
N GLU A 86 10.41 -13.28 -29.28
CA GLU A 86 11.44 -13.75 -28.35
C GLU A 86 11.91 -12.64 -27.40
N GLN A 87 11.96 -11.40 -27.88
CA GLN A 87 12.20 -10.25 -27.03
C GLN A 87 11.05 -10.05 -26.03
N LEU A 88 9.79 -10.08 -26.50
CA LEU A 88 8.61 -9.94 -25.65
C LEU A 88 8.56 -11.02 -24.57
N LYS A 89 8.79 -12.30 -24.87
CA LYS A 89 8.80 -13.38 -23.88
C LYS A 89 9.72 -13.13 -22.68
N ARG A 90 10.89 -12.53 -22.89
CA ARG A 90 11.86 -12.24 -21.83
C ARG A 90 11.41 -11.14 -20.88
N GLN A 91 10.68 -10.16 -21.38
CA GLN A 91 10.25 -8.97 -20.64
C GLN A 91 8.76 -9.01 -20.25
N CYS A 92 7.99 -9.94 -20.82
CA CYS A 92 6.56 -10.06 -20.61
C CYS A 92 6.27 -10.28 -19.11
N PRO A 93 5.29 -9.56 -18.54
CA PRO A 93 4.95 -9.73 -17.13
C PRO A 93 4.14 -11.01 -16.86
N ILE A 94 3.74 -11.74 -17.90
CA ILE A 94 3.01 -13.02 -17.84
C ILE A 94 3.88 -14.17 -18.36
N ALA A 95 3.55 -15.41 -17.98
CA ALA A 95 4.28 -16.61 -18.40
C ALA A 95 3.91 -17.05 -19.83
N GLU A 96 4.76 -17.87 -20.46
CA GLU A 96 4.46 -18.51 -21.75
C GLU A 96 3.28 -19.48 -21.64
N GLU A 97 3.16 -20.17 -20.51
CA GLU A 97 2.01 -20.99 -20.14
C GLU A 97 1.54 -20.61 -18.73
N LEU A 98 0.27 -20.27 -18.59
CA LEU A 98 -0.34 -20.02 -17.29
C LEU A 98 -0.96 -21.30 -16.75
N HIS A 99 -0.33 -21.88 -15.74
CA HIS A 99 -0.83 -23.00 -14.96
C HIS A 99 -1.65 -22.50 -13.78
N ILE A 100 -2.89 -22.95 -13.64
CA ILE A 100 -3.82 -22.42 -12.64
C ILE A 100 -4.85 -23.45 -12.15
N LYS A 101 -5.21 -23.35 -10.88
CA LYS A 101 -6.23 -24.17 -10.21
C LYS A 101 -7.16 -23.26 -9.41
N ILE A 102 -8.37 -23.74 -9.12
CA ILE A 102 -9.22 -23.11 -8.11
C ILE A 102 -8.49 -23.15 -6.77
N GLY A 103 -8.48 -22.03 -6.05
CA GLY A 103 -7.70 -21.84 -4.83
C GLY A 103 -6.28 -21.29 -5.05
N ALA A 104 -5.82 -21.13 -6.29
CA ALA A 104 -4.51 -20.57 -6.57
C ALA A 104 -4.42 -19.10 -6.11
N LEU A 105 -3.33 -18.74 -5.44
CA LEU A 105 -3.02 -17.35 -5.10
C LEU A 105 -2.30 -16.71 -6.29
N VAL A 106 -2.89 -15.65 -6.83
CA VAL A 106 -2.38 -14.94 -8.01
C VAL A 106 -2.21 -13.45 -7.74
N MET A 107 -1.34 -12.83 -8.53
CA MET A 107 -1.06 -11.41 -8.55
C MET A 107 -1.41 -10.85 -9.91
N LEU A 108 -2.17 -9.76 -9.93
CA LEU A 108 -2.52 -9.02 -11.14
C LEU A 108 -1.30 -8.29 -11.71
N ARG A 109 -1.14 -8.33 -13.03
CA ARG A 109 0.00 -7.80 -13.78
C ARG A 109 -0.36 -6.61 -14.67
N LYS A 110 -1.59 -6.11 -14.57
CA LYS A 110 -2.10 -4.95 -15.30
C LYS A 110 -2.93 -4.09 -14.35
N ASN A 111 -2.96 -2.79 -14.60
CA ASN A 111 -3.87 -1.89 -13.90
C ASN A 111 -5.27 -2.04 -14.50
N ASP A 112 -6.28 -1.94 -13.65
CA ASP A 112 -7.65 -1.80 -14.11
C ASP A 112 -7.81 -0.50 -14.89
N THR A 113 -8.49 -0.55 -16.02
CA THR A 113 -8.82 0.62 -16.84
C THR A 113 -10.28 1.01 -16.71
N SER A 114 -11.08 0.25 -15.95
CA SER A 114 -12.48 0.56 -15.67
C SER A 114 -12.61 1.65 -14.60
N PHE A 115 -13.72 2.38 -14.63
CA PHE A 115 -14.08 3.35 -13.59
C PHE A 115 -15.37 2.91 -12.89
N PRO A 116 -15.40 2.79 -11.55
CA PRO A 116 -14.29 3.04 -10.62
C PRO A 116 -13.23 1.91 -10.67
N TYR A 117 -11.95 2.29 -10.52
CA TYR A 117 -10.85 1.33 -10.51
C TYR A 117 -11.02 0.29 -9.39
N GLN A 118 -10.92 -0.99 -9.75
CA GLN A 118 -11.16 -2.09 -8.83
C GLN A 118 -9.87 -2.71 -8.31
N TYR A 119 -8.78 -2.62 -9.07
CA TYR A 119 -7.47 -3.16 -8.73
C TYR A 119 -6.34 -2.43 -9.45
N VAL A 120 -5.12 -2.61 -8.94
CA VAL A 120 -3.88 -2.14 -9.56
C VAL A 120 -2.91 -3.29 -9.78
N ASN A 121 -1.90 -3.11 -10.62
CA ASN A 121 -0.79 -4.05 -10.77
C ASN A 121 -0.16 -4.35 -9.39
N GLY A 122 0.02 -5.63 -9.10
CA GLY A 122 0.47 -6.11 -7.78
C GLY A 122 -0.66 -6.52 -6.84
N THR A 123 -1.93 -6.25 -7.18
CA THR A 123 -3.07 -6.69 -6.36
C THR A 123 -3.13 -8.22 -6.31
N LEU A 124 -3.26 -8.76 -5.10
CA LEU A 124 -3.33 -10.19 -4.83
C LEU A 124 -4.78 -10.68 -4.70
N GLY A 125 -5.03 -11.89 -5.18
CA GLY A 125 -6.32 -12.55 -5.02
C GLY A 125 -6.24 -14.06 -5.18
N THR A 126 -7.27 -14.75 -4.70
CA THR A 126 -7.43 -16.19 -4.81
C THR A 126 -8.42 -16.52 -5.92
N VAL A 127 -8.07 -17.47 -6.78
CA VAL A 127 -8.95 -17.95 -7.86
C VAL A 127 -10.13 -18.70 -7.26
N MET A 128 -11.34 -18.19 -7.48
CA MET A 128 -12.59 -18.80 -6.99
C MET A 128 -13.27 -19.63 -8.07
N ALA A 129 -13.21 -19.16 -9.32
CA ALA A 129 -13.73 -19.85 -10.49
C ALA A 129 -12.88 -19.52 -11.71
N LEU A 130 -12.91 -20.40 -12.71
CA LEU A 130 -12.19 -20.25 -13.96
C LEU A 130 -13.04 -20.77 -15.11
N SER A 131 -12.90 -20.11 -16.26
CA SER A 131 -13.43 -20.48 -17.56
C SER A 131 -12.36 -20.22 -18.62
N ASN A 132 -12.66 -20.49 -19.89
CA ASN A 132 -11.73 -20.18 -20.98
C ASN A 132 -11.51 -18.67 -21.18
N GLU A 133 -12.53 -17.85 -20.87
CA GLU A 133 -12.56 -16.40 -21.15
C GLU A 133 -12.29 -15.54 -19.91
N ALA A 134 -12.66 -16.02 -18.72
CA ALA A 134 -12.61 -15.24 -17.47
C ALA A 134 -12.13 -16.04 -16.26
N LEU A 135 -11.41 -15.37 -15.36
CA LEU A 135 -11.08 -15.81 -14.00
C LEU A 135 -11.84 -14.97 -12.97
N THR A 136 -12.55 -15.61 -12.04
CA THR A 136 -13.15 -14.93 -10.89
C THR A 136 -12.18 -14.97 -9.72
N LEU A 137 -11.73 -13.81 -9.25
CA LEU A 137 -10.77 -13.66 -8.16
C LEU A 137 -11.43 -13.06 -6.92
N LYS A 138 -11.19 -13.65 -5.76
CA LYS A 138 -11.44 -13.00 -4.46
C LYS A 138 -10.16 -12.29 -4.01
N LEU A 139 -10.16 -10.97 -4.08
CA LEU A 139 -9.03 -10.14 -3.64
C LEU A 139 -8.81 -10.25 -2.13
N LEU A 140 -7.58 -9.97 -1.68
CA LEU A 140 -7.28 -9.90 -0.24
C LEU A 140 -8.04 -8.79 0.49
N SER A 141 -8.51 -7.77 -0.23
CA SER A 141 -9.42 -6.76 0.30
C SER A 141 -10.83 -7.29 0.61
N GLY A 142 -11.14 -8.52 0.19
CA GLY A 142 -12.45 -9.17 0.34
C GLY A 142 -13.38 -8.99 -0.87
N LYS A 143 -13.06 -8.09 -1.80
CA LYS A 143 -13.83 -7.87 -3.03
C LYS A 143 -13.65 -9.03 -4.02
N THR A 144 -14.73 -9.41 -4.71
CA THR A 144 -14.67 -10.35 -5.84
C THR A 144 -14.68 -9.58 -7.15
N ILE A 145 -13.82 -9.97 -8.09
CA ILE A 145 -13.72 -9.37 -9.43
C ILE A 145 -13.60 -10.47 -10.49
N ASP A 146 -14.03 -10.17 -11.71
CA ASP A 146 -13.78 -11.00 -12.89
C ASP A 146 -12.68 -10.39 -13.74
N ILE A 147 -11.78 -11.25 -14.23
CA ILE A 147 -10.60 -10.89 -15.00
C ILE A 147 -10.63 -11.63 -16.32
N GLU A 148 -10.68 -10.88 -17.41
CA GLU A 148 -10.58 -11.40 -18.76
C GLU A 148 -9.12 -11.44 -19.24
N ARG A 149 -8.90 -12.19 -20.32
CA ARG A 149 -7.61 -12.16 -21.02
C ARG A 149 -7.37 -10.80 -21.64
N THR A 150 -6.10 -10.39 -21.71
CA THR A 150 -5.72 -9.09 -22.25
C THR A 150 -4.41 -9.15 -22.99
N THR A 151 -4.19 -8.14 -23.82
CA THR A 151 -2.98 -8.01 -24.64
C THR A 151 -1.89 -7.23 -23.89
N PHE A 152 -0.66 -7.72 -24.03
CA PHE A 152 0.58 -7.07 -23.65
C PHE A 152 1.43 -6.85 -24.91
N SER A 153 1.64 -5.59 -25.27
CA SER A 153 2.30 -5.21 -26.53
C SER A 153 3.75 -4.75 -26.32
N LEU A 154 4.63 -5.15 -27.21
CA LEU A 154 5.97 -4.59 -27.38
C LEU A 154 5.89 -3.47 -28.41
N ILE A 155 6.12 -2.23 -27.97
CA ILE A 155 6.01 -1.04 -28.80
C ILE A 155 7.43 -0.50 -29.11
N ASN A 156 7.68 -0.09 -30.35
CA ASN A 156 8.94 0.55 -30.74
C ASN A 156 9.00 2.05 -30.38
N GLY A 157 10.13 2.71 -30.63
CA GLY A 157 10.28 4.14 -30.36
C GLY A 157 9.34 5.06 -31.15
N ASN A 158 8.70 4.54 -32.21
CA ASN A 158 7.75 5.28 -33.04
C ASN A 158 6.29 5.05 -32.61
N GLY A 159 6.04 4.24 -31.58
CA GLY A 159 4.69 3.92 -31.11
C GLY A 159 4.02 2.74 -31.83
N GLU A 160 4.72 2.03 -32.70
CA GLU A 160 4.16 0.89 -33.44
C GLU A 160 4.33 -0.42 -32.68
N GLU A 161 3.28 -1.25 -32.68
CA GLU A 161 3.31 -2.60 -32.11
C GLU A 161 4.17 -3.54 -32.95
N GLN A 162 5.21 -4.12 -32.35
CA GLN A 162 6.13 -5.06 -32.98
C GLN A 162 5.77 -6.53 -32.70
N ALA A 163 5.21 -6.78 -31.52
CA ALA A 163 4.71 -8.06 -31.09
C ALA A 163 3.71 -7.88 -29.95
N SER A 164 2.83 -8.85 -29.77
CA SER A 164 1.90 -8.88 -28.66
C SER A 164 1.73 -10.28 -28.07
N ALA A 165 1.33 -10.32 -26.81
CA ALA A 165 1.07 -11.51 -26.03
C ALA A 165 -0.33 -11.42 -25.42
N TYR A 166 -1.15 -12.45 -25.59
CA TYR A 166 -2.54 -12.47 -25.15
C TYR A 166 -2.80 -13.63 -24.17
N ASN A 167 -3.08 -13.27 -22.92
CA ASN A 167 -3.48 -14.22 -21.86
C ASN A 167 -4.08 -13.47 -20.66
N PHE A 168 -4.47 -14.20 -19.62
CA PHE A 168 -4.88 -13.58 -18.36
C PHE A 168 -3.72 -12.78 -17.75
N PRO A 169 -3.96 -11.54 -17.28
CA PRO A 169 -2.94 -10.66 -16.70
C PRO A 169 -2.59 -11.06 -15.26
N VAL A 170 -2.25 -12.32 -15.02
CA VAL A 170 -1.96 -12.86 -13.68
C VAL A 170 -0.71 -13.72 -13.65
N THR A 171 -0.06 -13.78 -12.50
CA THR A 171 1.00 -14.76 -12.17
C THR A 171 0.76 -15.36 -10.80
N LEU A 172 1.20 -16.60 -10.57
CA LEU A 172 1.20 -17.20 -9.23
C LEU A 172 1.96 -16.31 -8.23
N ALA A 173 1.50 -16.27 -6.97
CA ALA A 173 1.91 -15.24 -6.02
C ALA A 173 2.17 -15.73 -4.58
N TRP A 174 2.37 -17.03 -4.37
CA TRP A 174 2.86 -17.53 -3.07
C TRP A 174 4.30 -17.10 -2.80
N ALA A 175 5.08 -16.89 -3.87
CA ALA A 175 6.43 -16.38 -3.80
C ALA A 175 6.71 -15.28 -4.81
N SER A 176 7.65 -14.41 -4.44
CA SER A 176 8.18 -13.34 -5.28
C SER A 176 9.69 -13.20 -5.07
N THR A 177 10.35 -12.38 -5.88
CA THR A 177 11.76 -12.06 -5.66
C THR A 177 11.92 -10.88 -4.71
N ILE A 178 13.05 -10.83 -4.01
CA ILE A 178 13.39 -9.69 -3.13
C ILE A 178 13.36 -8.38 -3.91
N HIS A 179 13.93 -8.34 -5.12
CA HIS A 179 13.88 -7.15 -5.99
C HIS A 179 12.45 -6.71 -6.33
N LYS A 180 11.55 -7.65 -6.65
CA LYS A 180 10.16 -7.33 -7.00
C LYS A 180 9.33 -6.89 -5.79
N ALA A 181 9.73 -7.29 -4.59
CA ALA A 181 9.11 -6.84 -3.34
C ALA A 181 9.62 -5.46 -2.90
N GLN A 182 10.52 -4.81 -3.63
CA GLN A 182 11.02 -3.49 -3.26
C GLN A 182 9.88 -2.46 -3.18
N GLY A 183 9.76 -1.76 -2.04
CA GLY A 183 8.68 -0.82 -1.74
C GLY A 183 7.46 -1.45 -1.07
N ALA A 184 7.26 -2.78 -1.17
CA ALA A 184 6.09 -3.46 -0.62
C ALA A 184 6.08 -3.53 0.91
N SER A 185 4.89 -3.59 1.49
CA SER A 185 4.65 -3.87 2.91
C SER A 185 3.87 -5.16 3.03
N ILE A 186 4.44 -6.19 3.66
CA ILE A 186 3.91 -7.55 3.71
C ILE A 186 3.59 -7.91 5.16
N ASP A 187 2.38 -8.39 5.43
CA ASP A 187 1.94 -8.77 6.79
C ASP A 187 2.58 -10.06 7.28
N SER A 188 2.61 -11.09 6.44
CA SER A 188 3.18 -12.41 6.74
C SER A 188 4.17 -12.77 5.65
N LEU A 189 5.44 -12.89 6.04
CA LEU A 189 6.57 -12.98 5.14
C LEU A 189 7.57 -14.04 5.61
N MET A 190 7.96 -14.91 4.68
CA MET A 190 9.03 -15.89 4.89
C MET A 190 10.20 -15.61 3.96
N ILE A 191 11.42 -15.60 4.48
CA ILE A 191 12.62 -15.24 3.71
C ILE A 191 13.74 -16.25 3.98
N SER A 192 14.50 -16.58 2.92
CA SER A 192 15.83 -17.16 3.08
C SER A 192 16.87 -16.07 2.85
N LEU A 193 17.74 -15.84 3.84
CA LEU A 193 18.85 -14.90 3.80
C LEU A 193 20.19 -15.62 3.56
N THR A 194 20.15 -16.73 2.83
CA THR A 194 21.34 -17.47 2.43
C THR A 194 21.73 -17.09 1.00
N ARG A 195 23.03 -17.12 0.70
CA ARG A 195 23.55 -16.87 -0.65
C ARG A 195 23.10 -15.53 -1.26
N LEU A 196 22.94 -14.48 -0.45
CA LEU A 196 22.71 -13.13 -0.96
C LEU A 196 24.07 -12.55 -1.39
N TRP A 197 24.14 -12.00 -2.62
CA TRP A 197 25.39 -11.49 -3.20
C TRP A 197 25.38 -9.98 -3.47
N GLU A 198 24.22 -9.33 -3.36
CA GLU A 198 24.11 -7.87 -3.53
C GLU A 198 24.09 -7.18 -2.17
N SER A 199 24.87 -6.10 -2.05
CA SER A 199 24.88 -5.24 -0.87
C SER A 199 23.47 -4.76 -0.53
N GLY A 200 23.09 -4.86 0.75
CA GLY A 200 21.79 -4.40 1.24
C GLY A 200 20.59 -5.30 0.90
N HIS A 201 20.76 -6.44 0.21
CA HIS A 201 19.66 -7.36 -0.07
C HIS A 201 18.96 -7.88 1.19
N ALA A 202 19.73 -8.25 2.21
CA ALA A 202 19.16 -8.73 3.47
C ALA A 202 18.26 -7.66 4.11
N TYR A 203 18.72 -6.41 4.12
CA TYR A 203 17.94 -5.26 4.59
C TYR A 203 16.67 -5.06 3.76
N VAL A 204 16.77 -5.09 2.43
CA VAL A 204 15.60 -4.92 1.54
C VAL A 204 14.55 -5.99 1.81
N ALA A 205 14.97 -7.25 1.98
CA ALA A 205 14.07 -8.36 2.25
C ALA A 205 13.38 -8.23 3.62
N LEU A 206 14.17 -8.05 4.69
CA LEU A 206 13.65 -7.97 6.06
C LEU A 206 12.74 -6.75 6.28
N SER A 207 13.09 -5.61 5.69
CA SER A 207 12.34 -4.36 5.81
C SER A 207 10.98 -4.37 5.08
N ARG A 208 10.55 -5.49 4.48
CA ARG A 208 9.20 -5.66 3.93
C ARG A 208 8.19 -6.08 4.99
N ALA A 209 8.62 -6.75 6.06
CA ALA A 209 7.75 -7.13 7.15
C ALA A 209 7.20 -5.90 7.88
N ARG A 210 5.92 -5.95 8.29
CA ARG A 210 5.29 -4.87 9.08
C ARG A 210 5.45 -5.07 10.59
N SER A 211 5.53 -6.33 11.04
CA SER A 211 5.72 -6.68 12.45
C SER A 211 6.73 -7.81 12.61
N VAL A 212 7.24 -7.95 13.82
CA VAL A 212 8.11 -9.07 14.21
C VAL A 212 7.35 -10.38 14.06
N GLU A 213 6.09 -10.47 14.49
CA GLU A 213 5.30 -11.71 14.46
C GLU A 213 5.11 -12.25 13.04
N GLY A 214 4.96 -11.34 12.07
CA GLY A 214 4.80 -11.66 10.65
C GLY A 214 6.09 -11.98 9.90
N LEU A 215 7.26 -11.86 10.55
CA LEU A 215 8.55 -12.12 9.93
C LEU A 215 9.05 -13.53 10.28
N PHE A 216 9.28 -14.34 9.26
CA PHE A 216 9.83 -15.69 9.38
C PHE A 216 11.10 -15.82 8.54
N ILE A 217 12.13 -16.41 9.12
CA ILE A 217 13.41 -16.65 8.47
C ILE A 217 13.60 -18.15 8.36
N GLU A 218 13.88 -18.67 7.18
CA GLU A 218 14.15 -20.11 7.05
C GLU A 218 15.57 -20.45 7.43
N GLN A 219 16.49 -19.66 6.88
CA GLN A 219 17.94 -19.81 7.03
C GLN A 219 18.58 -18.44 6.78
N TRP A 220 19.72 -18.19 7.41
CA TRP A 220 20.49 -16.97 7.22
C TRP A 220 21.98 -17.25 7.41
N ASP A 221 22.80 -16.52 6.66
CA ASP A 221 24.26 -16.52 6.79
C ASP A 221 24.71 -15.10 7.15
N GLU A 222 25.64 -14.95 8.10
CA GLU A 222 26.20 -13.64 8.46
C GLU A 222 26.80 -12.91 7.24
N ARG A 223 27.41 -13.65 6.32
CA ARG A 223 28.00 -13.12 5.07
C ARG A 223 26.98 -12.48 4.12
N SER A 224 25.69 -12.77 4.30
CA SER A 224 24.61 -12.16 3.51
C SER A 224 24.23 -10.76 4.00
N ILE A 225 24.77 -10.33 5.15
CA ILE A 225 24.50 -9.02 5.75
C ILE A 225 25.76 -8.15 5.57
N PHE A 226 25.74 -7.33 4.54
CA PHE A 226 26.84 -6.39 4.26
C PHE A 226 26.33 -5.18 3.49
N ILE A 227 27.12 -4.10 3.57
CA ILE A 227 26.91 -2.84 2.87
C ILE A 227 28.13 -2.54 2.00
N ASP A 228 27.89 -1.92 0.84
CA ASP A 228 28.93 -1.38 -0.02
C ASP A 228 29.65 -0.22 0.69
N PRO A 229 30.98 -0.28 0.86
CA PRO A 229 31.75 0.78 1.51
C PRO A 229 31.55 2.17 0.88
N LEU A 230 31.35 2.27 -0.44
CA LEU A 230 31.11 3.55 -1.10
C LEU A 230 29.78 4.18 -0.68
N VAL A 231 28.76 3.34 -0.46
CA VAL A 231 27.46 3.79 0.04
C VAL A 231 27.58 4.22 1.49
N GLN A 232 28.35 3.48 2.30
CA GLN A 232 28.60 3.83 3.69
C GLN A 232 29.30 5.19 3.81
N ASP A 233 30.37 5.41 3.04
CA ASP A 233 31.11 6.68 3.01
C ASP A 233 30.22 7.84 2.55
N PHE A 234 29.42 7.63 1.50
CA PHE A 234 28.47 8.62 1.02
C PHE A 234 27.45 9.03 2.10
N TYR A 235 26.87 8.06 2.81
CA TYR A 235 25.92 8.36 3.89
C TYR A 235 26.58 8.97 5.13
N ASN A 236 27.86 8.67 5.40
CA ASN A 236 28.62 9.33 6.46
C ASN A 236 28.78 10.83 6.18
N VAL A 237 29.14 11.20 4.94
CA VAL A 237 29.22 12.61 4.52
C VAL A 237 27.86 13.31 4.66
N ILE A 238 26.80 12.71 4.11
CA ILE A 238 25.44 13.28 4.21
C ILE A 238 25.01 13.46 5.66
N ARG A 239 25.33 12.50 6.55
CA ARG A 239 24.96 12.58 7.96
C ARG A 239 25.66 13.76 8.65
N MET A 240 26.96 13.95 8.39
CA MET A 240 27.71 15.09 8.90
C MET A 240 27.15 16.43 8.41
N GLU A 241 26.83 16.55 7.12
CA GLU A 241 26.20 17.75 6.56
C GLU A 241 24.80 18.00 7.13
N TRP A 242 24.01 16.93 7.29
CA TRP A 242 22.67 17.00 7.88
C TRP A 242 22.72 17.46 9.34
N GLU A 243 23.64 16.93 10.16
CA GLU A 243 23.83 17.36 11.54
C GLU A 243 24.17 18.86 11.60
N ALA A 244 25.09 19.32 10.75
CA ALA A 244 25.46 20.73 10.67
C ALA A 244 24.27 21.63 10.27
N ILE A 245 23.46 21.22 9.28
CA ILE A 245 22.29 21.98 8.83
C ILE A 245 21.17 21.94 9.88
N SER A 246 20.86 20.77 10.43
CA SER A 246 19.79 20.57 11.41
C SER A 246 19.97 21.43 12.65
N ALA A 247 21.21 21.63 13.10
CA ALA A 247 21.56 22.51 14.21
C ALA A 247 21.27 24.00 13.94
N THR A 248 21.16 24.40 12.67
CA THR A 248 20.85 25.77 12.25
C THR A 248 19.38 26.00 11.92
N LEU A 249 18.60 24.91 11.74
CA LEU A 249 17.18 25.02 11.46
C LEU A 249 16.42 25.40 12.74
N PRO A 250 15.47 26.34 12.69
CA PRO A 250 14.59 26.60 13.81
C PRO A 250 13.86 25.30 14.16
N ASP A 251 13.82 25.00 15.46
CA ASP A 251 13.32 23.75 16.04
C ASP A 251 11.88 23.49 15.57
N THR A 252 11.75 22.79 14.44
CA THR A 252 10.49 22.26 13.92
C THR A 252 10.24 20.85 14.43
N ASN A 253 11.05 20.43 15.41
CA ASN A 253 10.88 19.18 16.13
C ASN A 253 9.85 19.40 17.25
N PRO A 254 8.66 18.76 17.19
CA PRO A 254 7.74 18.79 18.31
C PRO A 254 8.37 18.01 19.47
N ASN A 255 9.10 18.70 20.36
CA ASN A 255 9.57 18.26 21.68
C ASN A 255 9.50 16.74 21.94
N LEU A 256 10.58 16.01 21.65
CA LEU A 256 10.94 14.83 22.44
C LEU A 256 11.60 15.32 23.74
N SER A 257 10.82 15.94 24.62
CA SER A 257 11.19 15.99 26.02
C SER A 257 10.95 14.59 26.59
N THR A 258 12.05 13.89 26.86
CA THR A 258 12.12 12.75 27.76
C THR A 258 11.89 13.22 29.19
N GLU A 259 10.69 13.73 29.47
CA GLU A 259 10.10 13.52 30.78
C GLU A 259 9.32 12.22 30.70
N THR A 260 9.70 11.26 31.54
CA THR A 260 9.00 10.03 31.78
C THR A 260 7.62 10.33 32.38
N ARG A 261 6.68 10.85 31.58
CA ARG A 261 5.26 10.75 31.87
C ARG A 261 4.91 9.29 31.64
N SER A 262 4.95 8.52 32.73
CA SER A 262 4.24 7.25 32.84
C SER A 262 2.81 7.46 32.33
N LYS A 263 2.55 7.11 31.06
CA LYS A 263 1.18 6.99 30.57
C LYS A 263 0.57 5.86 31.39
N PRO A 264 -0.55 6.09 32.12
CA PRO A 264 -1.22 5.00 32.77
C PRO A 264 -1.59 3.99 31.68
N ILE A 265 -1.29 2.72 31.95
CA ILE A 265 -1.67 1.58 31.13
C ILE A 265 -3.11 1.80 30.65
N LYS A 266 -3.30 2.07 29.35
CA LYS A 266 -4.64 2.06 28.78
C LYS A 266 -5.11 0.62 28.81
N LYS A 267 -5.91 0.29 29.83
CA LYS A 267 -6.80 -0.87 29.82
C LYS A 267 -7.45 -0.95 28.43
N LYS A 268 -7.47 -2.13 27.82
CA LYS A 268 -8.29 -2.44 26.65
C LYS A 268 -9.65 -1.77 26.82
N ARG A 269 -9.90 -0.68 26.09
CA ARG A 269 -11.22 -0.05 26.08
C ARG A 269 -12.10 -0.90 25.19
N ALA A 270 -13.14 -1.46 25.78
CA ALA A 270 -14.25 -2.10 25.07
C ALA A 270 -14.73 -1.19 23.92
N ALA A 271 -15.18 -1.81 22.83
CA ALA A 271 -15.72 -1.17 21.64
C ALA A 271 -16.68 -0.02 22.02
N LYS A 272 -16.24 1.23 21.82
CA LYS A 272 -17.07 2.43 21.97
C LYS A 272 -17.50 2.89 20.59
N GLY A 273 -18.81 3.07 20.41
CA GLY A 273 -19.42 3.53 19.16
C GLY A 273 -18.75 4.78 18.57
N GLY A 274 -18.79 4.90 17.24
CA GLY A 274 -18.06 5.93 16.51
C GLY A 274 -18.41 7.35 16.96
N ASN A 275 -17.40 8.21 17.03
CA ASN A 275 -17.53 9.59 17.53
C ASN A 275 -18.56 10.45 16.76
N HIS A 276 -18.83 10.14 15.49
CA HIS A 276 -19.90 10.77 14.70
C HIS A 276 -21.30 10.61 15.34
N LYS A 277 -21.53 9.54 16.11
CA LYS A 277 -22.79 9.33 16.85
C LYS A 277 -23.01 10.33 17.97
N LYS A 278 -21.95 11.03 18.43
CA LYS A 278 -22.04 12.11 19.41
C LYS A 278 -22.35 13.46 18.75
N THR A 279 -22.06 13.60 17.46
CA THR A 279 -22.39 14.79 16.68
C THR A 279 -23.85 14.76 16.22
N LEU A 280 -24.39 13.57 15.93
CA LEU A 280 -25.77 13.36 15.45
C LEU A 280 -26.85 14.12 16.26
N PRO A 281 -26.92 14.04 17.61
CA PRO A 281 -27.98 14.71 18.38
C PRO A 281 -27.92 16.24 18.28
N LEU A 282 -26.72 16.80 18.05
CA LEU A 282 -26.53 18.24 17.91
C LEU A 282 -26.90 18.73 16.49
N LEU A 283 -26.69 17.88 15.48
CA LEU A 283 -27.18 18.13 14.12
C LEU A 283 -28.71 18.07 14.06
N GLU A 284 -29.33 17.10 14.72
CA GLU A 284 -30.80 17.00 14.83
C GLU A 284 -31.42 18.22 15.52
N GLN A 285 -30.69 18.85 16.44
CA GLN A 285 -31.07 20.10 17.10
C GLN A 285 -30.77 21.36 16.27
N LYS A 286 -30.26 21.21 15.05
CA LYS A 286 -29.86 22.30 14.14
C LYS A 286 -28.87 23.29 14.77
N VAL A 287 -27.96 22.78 15.60
CA VAL A 287 -26.95 23.60 16.28
C VAL A 287 -25.91 24.07 15.24
N PRO A 288 -25.55 25.37 15.20
CA PRO A 288 -24.51 25.89 14.30
C PRO A 288 -23.16 25.22 14.49
N LEU A 289 -22.37 25.11 13.41
CA LEU A 289 -21.11 24.35 13.39
C LEU A 289 -20.09 24.84 14.46
N ASP A 290 -19.98 26.15 14.66
CA ASP A 290 -19.07 26.76 15.65
C ASP A 290 -19.45 26.40 17.09
N LYS A 291 -20.75 26.23 17.36
CA LYS A 291 -21.27 25.82 18.67
C LYS A 291 -21.05 24.33 18.91
N ILE A 292 -21.24 23.49 17.89
CA ILE A 292 -20.91 22.05 17.99
C ILE A 292 -19.41 21.88 18.27
N SER A 293 -18.57 22.64 17.57
CA SER A 293 -17.11 22.69 17.75
C SER A 293 -16.72 22.99 19.20
N LYS A 294 -17.29 24.05 19.78
CA LYS A 294 -17.05 24.44 21.18
C LYS A 294 -17.61 23.44 22.17
N GLN A 295 -18.79 22.88 21.94
CA GLN A 295 -19.44 21.96 22.88
C GLN A 295 -18.78 20.59 22.94
N LEU A 296 -18.25 20.10 21.82
CA LEU A 296 -17.59 18.80 21.73
C LEU A 296 -16.06 18.87 21.85
N GLU A 297 -15.50 20.08 21.96
CA GLU A 297 -14.06 20.36 21.95
C GLU A 297 -13.36 19.76 20.72
N TRP A 298 -14.02 19.83 19.56
CA TRP A 298 -13.52 19.30 18.29
C TRP A 298 -13.38 20.40 17.25
N LYS A 299 -12.41 20.27 16.35
CA LYS A 299 -12.28 21.18 15.21
C LYS A 299 -13.49 21.04 14.27
N GLU A 300 -13.88 22.13 13.63
CA GLU A 300 -14.97 22.15 12.64
C GLU A 300 -14.73 21.14 11.51
N ASP A 301 -13.49 21.01 11.03
CA ASP A 301 -13.08 19.98 10.06
C ASP A 301 -13.44 18.54 10.47
N THR A 302 -13.36 18.27 11.77
CA THR A 302 -13.66 16.95 12.35
C THR A 302 -15.17 16.74 12.39
N ILE A 303 -15.95 17.79 12.66
CA ILE A 303 -17.41 17.74 12.64
C ILE A 303 -17.93 17.58 11.21
N ILE A 304 -17.35 18.31 10.24
CA ILE A 304 -17.68 18.13 8.82
C ILE A 304 -17.38 16.69 8.37
N GLY A 305 -16.26 16.11 8.83
CA GLY A 305 -15.96 14.69 8.59
C GLY A 305 -16.93 13.72 9.28
N HIS A 306 -17.54 14.10 10.40
CA HIS A 306 -18.62 13.31 11.01
C HIS A 306 -19.91 13.37 10.18
N ILE A 307 -20.24 14.54 9.62
CA ILE A 307 -21.40 14.72 8.73
C ILE A 307 -21.21 13.88 7.46
N GLU A 308 -20.05 13.97 6.81
CA GLU A 308 -19.69 13.15 5.64
C GLU A 308 -19.88 11.65 5.94
N LYS A 309 -19.41 11.20 7.10
CA LYS A 309 -19.57 9.81 7.53
C LYS A 309 -21.03 9.42 7.78
N LEU A 310 -21.85 10.29 8.38
CA LEU A 310 -23.28 10.04 8.61
C LEU A 310 -24.06 9.94 7.30
N LEU A 311 -23.73 10.79 6.30
CA LEU A 311 -24.31 10.72 4.97
C LEU A 311 -23.94 9.41 4.25
N LEU A 312 -22.66 8.99 4.30
CA LEU A 312 -22.20 7.70 3.74
C LEU A 312 -22.88 6.49 4.39
N GLU A 313 -23.16 6.57 5.69
CA GLU A 313 -23.91 5.55 6.43
C GLU A 313 -25.43 5.62 6.18
N LYS A 314 -25.89 6.51 5.28
CA LYS A 314 -27.30 6.75 4.91
C LYS A 314 -28.19 7.08 6.11
N VAL A 315 -27.62 7.74 7.12
CA VAL A 315 -28.39 8.24 8.26
C VAL A 315 -29.15 9.49 7.81
N PRO A 316 -30.48 9.56 8.00
CA PRO A 316 -31.26 10.72 7.57
C PRO A 316 -30.94 11.93 8.46
N ILE A 317 -30.16 12.87 7.94
CA ILE A 317 -29.80 14.11 8.61
C ILE A 317 -30.14 15.32 7.74
N ASP A 318 -30.76 16.35 8.34
CA ASP A 318 -30.98 17.64 7.69
C ASP A 318 -29.79 18.55 8.02
N ILE A 319 -28.99 18.87 7.00
CA ILE A 319 -27.84 19.75 7.12
C ILE A 319 -28.02 21.07 6.36
N GLU A 320 -29.20 21.35 5.80
CA GLU A 320 -29.40 22.51 4.92
C GLU A 320 -29.17 23.84 5.66
N TYR A 321 -29.41 23.85 6.97
CA TYR A 321 -29.13 25.00 7.83
C TYR A 321 -27.64 25.33 7.99
N LEU A 322 -26.74 24.43 7.57
CA LEU A 322 -25.29 24.64 7.52
C LEU A 322 -24.81 25.08 6.14
N ARG A 323 -25.70 25.28 5.17
CA ARG A 323 -25.32 25.69 3.83
C ARG A 323 -24.64 27.07 3.89
N PRO A 324 -23.44 27.24 3.30
CA PRO A 324 -22.80 28.54 3.16
C PRO A 324 -23.70 29.53 2.39
N GLU A 325 -23.48 30.83 2.60
CA GLU A 325 -24.17 31.90 1.86
C GLU A 325 -23.96 31.75 0.34
N GLU A 326 -24.97 32.08 -0.47
CA GLU A 326 -24.99 31.80 -1.92
C GLU A 326 -23.74 32.33 -2.64
N TYR A 327 -23.32 33.56 -2.33
CA TYR A 327 -22.13 34.15 -2.92
C TYR A 327 -20.85 33.38 -2.56
N GLN A 328 -20.69 32.97 -1.30
CA GLN A 328 -19.55 32.16 -0.85
C GLN A 328 -19.57 30.77 -1.49
N PHE A 329 -20.75 30.18 -1.59
CA PHE A 329 -20.95 28.88 -2.22
C PHE A 329 -20.54 28.90 -3.69
N GLU A 330 -21.01 29.89 -4.46
CA GLU A 330 -20.69 30.04 -5.88
C GLU A 330 -19.18 30.25 -6.13
N GLN A 331 -18.50 31.05 -5.30
CA GLN A 331 -17.05 31.29 -5.45
C GLN A 331 -16.25 30.00 -5.24
N ILE A 332 -16.52 29.28 -4.15
CA ILE A 332 -15.80 28.04 -3.82
C ILE A 332 -16.18 26.92 -4.81
N ALA A 333 -17.46 26.81 -5.18
CA ALA A 333 -17.93 25.84 -6.18
C ALA A 333 -17.30 26.09 -7.56
N GLY A 334 -17.18 27.36 -7.97
CA GLY A 334 -16.48 27.75 -9.19
C GLY A 334 -15.03 27.24 -9.22
N ALA A 335 -14.31 27.35 -8.10
CA ALA A 335 -12.97 26.81 -7.97
C ALA A 335 -12.94 25.27 -8.07
N PHE A 336 -13.93 24.58 -7.49
CA PHE A 336 -14.07 23.12 -7.64
C PHE A 336 -14.34 22.69 -9.08
N TYR A 337 -15.19 23.40 -9.84
CA TYR A 337 -15.44 23.11 -11.25
C TYR A 337 -14.19 23.30 -12.14
N GLN A 338 -13.31 24.23 -11.78
CA GLN A 338 -12.08 24.51 -12.54
C GLN A 338 -10.94 23.54 -12.23
N HIS A 339 -10.78 23.13 -10.96
CA HIS A 339 -9.61 22.40 -10.49
C HIS A 339 -9.90 20.94 -10.08
N GLY A 340 -11.16 20.53 -10.05
CA GLY A 340 -11.59 19.19 -9.64
C GLY A 340 -11.72 19.01 -8.13
N MET A 341 -12.38 17.92 -7.72
CA MET A 341 -12.74 17.66 -6.31
C MET A 341 -11.71 16.84 -5.52
N ASP A 342 -10.60 16.41 -6.13
CA ASP A 342 -9.69 15.44 -5.53
C ASP A 342 -8.88 15.98 -4.34
N THR A 343 -8.47 17.25 -4.38
CA THR A 343 -7.65 17.86 -3.33
C THR A 343 -8.14 19.27 -2.98
N LEU A 344 -8.09 19.64 -1.70
CA LEU A 344 -8.60 20.94 -1.22
C LEU A 344 -7.59 22.09 -1.40
N LYS A 345 -6.30 21.78 -1.53
CA LYS A 345 -5.24 22.81 -1.60
C LYS A 345 -5.34 23.70 -2.85
N PRO A 346 -5.51 23.15 -4.08
CA PRO A 346 -5.68 23.98 -5.27
C PRO A 346 -6.91 24.90 -5.20
N ILE A 347 -7.96 24.46 -4.51
CA ILE A 347 -9.20 25.22 -4.32
C ILE A 347 -8.99 26.37 -3.34
N TYR A 348 -8.34 26.08 -2.22
CA TYR A 348 -7.94 27.09 -1.23
C TYR A 348 -7.05 28.17 -1.86
N ASP A 349 -6.07 27.74 -2.68
CA ASP A 349 -5.16 28.65 -3.39
C ASP A 349 -5.91 29.48 -4.46
N ALA A 350 -6.87 28.88 -5.18
CA ALA A 350 -7.71 29.56 -6.17
C ALA A 350 -8.67 30.61 -5.55
N CYS A 351 -9.10 30.38 -4.31
CA CYS A 351 -9.87 31.35 -3.53
C CYS A 351 -8.99 32.42 -2.85
N ASN A 352 -7.70 32.54 -3.21
CA ASN A 352 -6.75 33.52 -2.65
C ASN A 352 -6.68 33.55 -1.11
N GLY A 353 -7.03 32.45 -0.44
CA GLY A 353 -7.08 32.38 1.02
C GLY A 353 -8.22 33.17 1.69
N GLU A 354 -9.23 33.62 0.92
CA GLU A 354 -10.40 34.34 1.45
C GLU A 354 -11.31 33.48 2.33
N TYR A 355 -11.25 32.15 2.17
CA TYR A 355 -12.05 31.18 2.92
C TYR A 355 -11.16 30.18 3.65
N SER A 356 -11.57 29.77 4.85
CA SER A 356 -10.91 28.74 5.64
C SER A 356 -11.06 27.34 5.03
N TYR A 357 -10.16 26.41 5.41
CA TYR A 357 -10.26 25.00 4.99
C TYR A 357 -11.59 24.35 5.42
N SER A 358 -12.14 24.73 6.58
CA SER A 358 -13.44 24.26 7.04
C SER A 358 -14.56 24.66 6.07
N GLU A 359 -14.55 25.91 5.60
CA GLU A 359 -15.55 26.45 4.66
C GLU A 359 -15.45 25.77 3.29
N VAL A 360 -14.22 25.60 2.77
CA VAL A 360 -13.99 24.89 1.51
C VAL A 360 -14.47 23.44 1.59
N LYS A 361 -14.20 22.76 2.72
CA LYS A 361 -14.64 21.38 2.96
C LYS A 361 -16.16 21.27 3.10
N LEU A 362 -16.81 22.28 3.69
CA LEU A 362 -18.26 22.33 3.81
C LEU A 362 -18.93 22.50 2.44
N VAL A 363 -18.43 23.40 1.58
CA VAL A 363 -18.95 23.54 0.20
C VAL A 363 -18.78 22.24 -0.59
N LYS A 364 -17.61 21.58 -0.49
CA LYS A 364 -17.40 20.28 -1.12
C LYS A 364 -18.45 19.25 -0.72
N LEU A 365 -18.79 19.18 0.57
CA LEU A 365 -19.80 18.26 1.09
C LEU A 365 -21.17 18.48 0.42
N PHE A 366 -21.56 19.74 0.21
CA PHE A 366 -22.82 20.09 -0.44
C PHE A 366 -22.81 19.80 -1.94
N LEU A 367 -21.70 20.08 -2.65
CA LEU A 367 -21.54 19.70 -4.06
C LEU A 367 -21.68 18.19 -4.27
N GLU A 368 -21.00 17.40 -3.43
CA GLU A 368 -21.07 15.93 -3.50
C GLU A 368 -22.47 15.38 -3.19
N LYS A 369 -23.26 16.09 -2.37
CA LYS A 369 -24.67 15.77 -2.07
C LYS A 369 -25.60 16.14 -3.24
N GLU A 370 -25.35 17.25 -3.93
CA GLU A 370 -26.17 17.74 -5.06
C GLU A 370 -25.91 16.98 -6.36
N GLU A 371 -24.64 16.65 -6.64
CA GLU A 371 -24.25 15.90 -7.84
C GLU A 371 -24.51 14.39 -7.71
N GLY A 372 -24.84 13.90 -6.50
CA GLY A 372 -25.00 12.47 -6.23
C GLY A 372 -23.70 11.66 -6.43
N ALA A 373 -22.55 12.34 -6.52
CA ALA A 373 -21.28 11.74 -6.92
C ALA A 373 -20.69 10.83 -5.83
N ARG A 374 -21.13 10.98 -4.56
CA ARG A 374 -20.47 10.33 -3.41
C ARG A 374 -21.39 9.72 -2.34
N PHE A 375 -22.69 10.04 -2.30
CA PHE A 375 -23.60 9.66 -1.21
C PHE A 375 -24.81 8.86 -1.69
#